data_AF-A0A9P6XTA2-F1
#
_entry.id   AF-A0A9P6XTA2-F1
#
_cell.length_a   1.000
_cell.length_b   1.000
_cell.length_c   1.000
_cell.angle_alpha   90.00
_cell.angle_beta   90.00
_cell.angle_gamma   90.00
#
_symmetry.space_group_name_H-M   'P 1'
#
loop_
_entity.id
_entity.type
_entity.pdbx_description
1 polymer ?
#
loop_
_entity_poly.entity_id
_entity_poly.type
_entity_poly.pdbx_seq_one_letter_code
_entity_poly.pdbx_strand_id
1 'polypeptide(L)'
;MQGGQPRFASCHLAIGNTLDQQPVPPGAGRQVDEAARGTAPAAVGSTARWLLRTEGSEALTLRQMPLLKVDMHLDGQRRILDFEGLLARETVLGAMTYPPGTRVLAANPRLPGAQPGDLLFSPSRGRSARRTGGEDVAAGLSVLQAPDGTADGPRTGA
;
A
#
# COMPACT_ATOMS: atom_id res chain seq x y z
N MET A 1 -24.20 -6.68 18.12
CA MET A 1 -24.34 -7.52 19.33
C MET A 1 -24.99 -8.84 18.91
N GLN A 2 -24.28 -9.96 18.95
CA GLN A 2 -24.86 -11.30 18.92
C GLN A 2 -24.12 -12.08 20.01
N GLY A 3 -24.82 -12.50 21.06
CA GLY A 3 -24.26 -13.32 22.15
C GLY A 3 -23.47 -12.58 23.24
N GLY A 4 -23.59 -11.26 23.40
CA GLY A 4 -23.06 -10.56 24.59
C GLY A 4 -21.53 -10.51 24.73
N GLN A 5 -20.76 -10.94 23.72
CA GLN A 5 -19.29 -10.78 23.73
C GLN A 5 -18.87 -9.51 22.96
N PRO A 6 -17.97 -8.69 23.54
CA PRO A 6 -17.43 -7.54 22.82
C PRO A 6 -16.65 -8.04 21.60
N ARG A 7 -17.17 -7.75 20.41
CA ARG A 7 -16.42 -7.97 19.16
C ARG A 7 -15.52 -6.77 18.98
N PHE A 8 -14.22 -6.95 19.21
CA PHE A 8 -13.21 -5.95 18.86
C PHE A 8 -13.34 -5.61 17.37
N ALA A 9 -13.89 -4.43 17.06
CA ALA A 9 -14.04 -3.96 15.69
C ALA A 9 -12.75 -3.29 15.20
N SER A 10 -12.07 -2.57 16.10
CA SER A 10 -10.82 -1.87 15.83
C SER A 10 -9.97 -1.71 17.11
N CYS A 11 -8.67 -1.50 16.95
CA CYS A 11 -7.71 -1.14 17.99
C CYS A 11 -6.66 -0.18 17.42
N HIS A 12 -6.02 0.62 18.26
CA HIS A 12 -4.79 1.33 17.91
C HIS A 12 -3.58 0.58 18.45
N LEU A 13 -2.53 0.48 17.66
CA LEU A 13 -1.31 -0.23 18.01
C LEU A 13 -0.43 0.64 18.91
N ALA A 14 0.06 0.06 20.00
CA ALA A 14 1.07 0.68 20.85
C ALA A 14 2.48 0.52 20.23
N ILE A 15 3.48 1.14 20.87
CA ILE A 15 4.89 0.94 20.52
C ILE A 15 5.27 -0.55 20.66
N GLY A 16 6.21 -1.02 19.81
CA GLY A 16 6.72 -2.39 19.84
C GLY A 16 5.92 -3.41 19.02
N ASN A 17 4.83 -3.00 18.36
CA ASN A 17 4.16 -3.86 17.38
C ASN A 17 4.98 -3.94 16.09
N THR A 18 5.09 -5.15 15.54
CA THR A 18 5.83 -5.41 14.31
C THR A 18 4.98 -6.14 13.26
N LEU A 19 5.25 -5.89 11.99
CA LEU A 19 4.75 -6.61 10.83
C LEU A 19 5.95 -7.02 9.97
N ASP A 20 6.07 -8.30 9.63
CA ASP A 20 7.23 -8.85 8.91
C ASP A 20 8.58 -8.43 9.51
N GLN A 21 8.69 -8.48 10.85
CA GLN A 21 9.85 -8.04 11.64
C GLN A 21 10.16 -6.54 11.59
N GLN A 22 9.35 -5.75 10.90
CA GLN A 22 9.48 -4.30 10.85
C GLN A 22 8.57 -3.62 11.88
N PRO A 23 9.03 -2.59 12.59
CA PRO A 23 8.14 -1.80 13.46
C PRO A 23 7.00 -1.19 12.66
N VAL A 24 5.79 -1.29 13.22
CA VAL A 24 4.62 -0.53 12.75
C VAL A 24 4.54 0.77 13.55
N PRO A 25 4.31 1.93 12.91
CA PRO A 25 4.17 3.19 13.62
C PRO A 25 3.14 3.12 14.77
N PRO A 26 3.46 3.64 15.96
CA PRO A 26 2.51 3.71 17.06
C PRO A 26 1.30 4.55 16.65
N GLY A 27 0.12 4.18 17.16
CA GLY A 27 -1.15 4.81 16.79
C GLY A 27 -1.80 4.25 15.52
N ALA A 28 -1.12 3.39 14.75
CA ALA A 28 -1.71 2.72 13.61
C ALA A 28 -3.02 1.99 14.01
N GLY A 29 -4.08 2.20 13.24
CA GLY A 29 -5.37 1.57 13.46
C GLY A 29 -5.41 0.19 12.81
N ARG A 30 -5.81 -0.84 13.55
CA ARG A 30 -6.09 -2.18 13.02
C ARG A 30 -7.56 -2.51 13.21
N GLN A 31 -8.24 -2.90 12.16
CA GLN A 31 -9.65 -3.31 12.19
C GLN A 31 -9.89 -4.57 11.36
N VAL A 32 -11.04 -5.22 11.59
CA VAL A 32 -11.48 -6.30 10.71
C VAL A 32 -11.83 -5.70 9.34
N ASP A 33 -11.29 -6.31 8.28
CA ASP A 33 -11.60 -5.95 6.90
C ASP A 33 -13.12 -6.02 6.68
N GLU A 34 -13.66 -5.04 5.96
CA GLU A 34 -15.11 -4.91 5.77
C GLU A 34 -15.71 -6.15 5.10
N ALA A 35 -15.04 -6.69 4.09
CA ALA A 35 -15.48 -7.89 3.37
C ALA A 35 -15.45 -9.15 4.26
N ALA A 36 -14.71 -9.12 5.37
CA ALA A 36 -14.60 -10.21 6.32
C ALA A 36 -15.47 -10.02 7.58
N ARG A 37 -16.29 -8.97 7.66
CA ARG A 37 -17.17 -8.78 8.82
C ARG A 37 -18.24 -9.88 8.87
N GLY A 38 -18.52 -10.37 10.08
CA GLY A 38 -19.51 -11.43 10.29
C GLY A 38 -19.07 -12.83 9.89
N THR A 39 -17.96 -12.99 9.16
CA THR A 39 -17.41 -14.30 8.81
C THR A 39 -16.51 -14.84 9.92
N ALA A 40 -16.58 -16.15 10.14
CA ALA A 40 -15.64 -16.84 11.02
C ALA A 40 -14.22 -16.71 10.47
N PRO A 41 -13.18 -16.60 11.32
CA PRO A 41 -11.80 -16.63 10.85
C PRO A 41 -11.55 -17.97 10.14
N ALA A 42 -11.37 -17.96 8.83
CA ALA A 42 -10.88 -19.13 8.12
C ALA A 42 -9.40 -19.31 8.48
N ALA A 43 -9.00 -20.52 8.86
CA ALA A 43 -7.64 -20.82 9.31
C ALA A 43 -6.59 -20.67 8.18
N VAL A 44 -7.01 -20.72 6.92
CA VAL A 44 -6.14 -20.69 5.74
C VAL A 44 -6.90 -20.03 4.59
N GLY A 45 -6.30 -19.03 3.96
CA GLY A 45 -6.85 -18.40 2.74
C GLY A 45 -6.24 -17.02 2.45
N SER A 46 -6.14 -16.67 1.17
CA SER A 46 -5.63 -15.38 0.67
C SER A 46 -6.67 -14.25 0.73
N THR A 47 -7.65 -14.35 1.62
CA THR A 47 -8.73 -13.37 1.74
C THR A 47 -8.33 -12.33 2.77
N ALA A 48 -8.51 -11.05 2.43
CA ALA A 48 -8.30 -9.95 3.36
C ALA A 48 -9.14 -10.14 4.61
N ARG A 49 -8.49 -10.09 5.77
CA ARG A 49 -9.11 -10.23 7.08
C ARG A 49 -8.90 -9.00 7.95
N TRP A 50 -7.75 -8.36 7.82
CA TRP A 50 -7.43 -7.17 8.58
C TRP A 50 -7.11 -6.02 7.64
N LEU A 51 -7.58 -4.85 8.04
CA LEU A 51 -7.12 -3.59 7.48
C LEU A 51 -6.27 -2.90 8.54
N LEU A 52 -5.01 -2.62 8.19
CA LEU A 52 -4.08 -1.83 8.96
C LEU A 52 -3.93 -0.46 8.30
N ARG A 53 -4.11 0.60 9.07
CA ARG A 53 -3.94 1.99 8.62
C ARG A 53 -2.89 2.69 9.47
N THR A 54 -1.87 3.25 8.83
CA THR A 54 -0.96 4.16 9.52
C THR A 54 -1.49 5.59 9.40
N GLU A 55 -1.59 6.26 10.54
CA GLU A 55 -2.01 7.66 10.60
C GLU A 55 -0.77 8.52 10.90
N GLY A 56 -0.73 9.73 10.34
CA GLY A 56 0.32 10.71 10.66
C GLY A 56 1.51 10.76 9.70
N SER A 57 2.66 11.16 10.24
CA SER A 57 3.86 11.57 9.49
C SER A 57 5.04 10.60 9.60
N GLU A 58 4.89 9.51 10.36
CA GLU A 58 5.92 8.48 10.48
C GLU A 58 5.79 7.50 9.32
N ALA A 59 6.91 7.24 8.63
CA ALA A 59 6.93 6.39 7.46
C ALA A 59 7.06 4.91 7.83
N LEU A 60 6.25 4.07 7.20
CA LEU A 60 6.41 2.62 7.18
C LEU A 60 7.18 2.24 5.91
N THR A 61 8.25 1.45 6.03
CA THR A 61 8.96 0.95 4.84
C THR A 61 8.20 -0.22 4.24
N LEU A 62 7.85 -0.15 2.96
CA LEU A 62 7.24 -1.25 2.22
C LEU A 62 7.89 -1.34 0.86
N ARG A 63 8.29 -2.56 0.47
CA ARG A 63 8.97 -2.79 -0.82
C ARG A 63 10.17 -1.83 -1.00
N GLN A 64 10.94 -1.63 0.08
CA GLN A 64 12.09 -0.71 0.16
C GLN A 64 11.76 0.79 0.01
N MET A 65 10.48 1.16 -0.01
CA MET A 65 10.04 2.56 -0.09
C MET A 65 9.49 3.01 1.26
N PRO A 66 9.91 4.19 1.77
CA PRO A 66 9.26 4.78 2.94
C PRO A 66 7.92 5.39 2.53
N LEU A 67 6.82 4.85 3.07
CA LEU A 67 5.46 5.26 2.76
C LEU A 67 4.77 5.89 3.97
N LEU A 68 4.03 6.97 3.72
CA LEU A 68 3.13 7.63 4.66
C LEU A 68 1.69 7.22 4.38
N LYS A 69 0.82 7.32 5.41
CA LYS A 69 -0.63 7.10 5.30
C LYS A 69 -0.96 5.78 4.60
N VAL A 70 -0.37 4.71 5.11
CA VAL A 70 -0.44 3.40 4.48
C VAL A 70 -1.74 2.74 4.88
N ASP A 71 -2.54 2.36 3.89
CA ASP A 71 -3.65 1.43 4.03
C ASP A 71 -3.18 0.06 3.54
N MET A 72 -3.33 -0.97 4.36
CA MET A 72 -2.81 -2.30 4.06
C MET A 72 -3.80 -3.40 4.43
N HIS A 73 -4.10 -4.25 3.44
CA HIS A 73 -4.93 -5.42 3.62
C HIS A 73 -4.06 -6.63 3.94
N LEU A 74 -4.38 -7.31 5.04
CA LEU A 74 -3.67 -8.48 5.53
C LEU A 74 -4.60 -9.69 5.57
N ASP A 75 -4.05 -10.88 5.32
CA ASP A 75 -4.76 -12.14 5.54
C ASP A 75 -4.89 -12.50 7.04
N GLY A 76 -5.53 -13.64 7.33
CA GLY A 76 -5.66 -14.14 8.71
C GLY A 76 -4.32 -14.43 9.41
N GLN A 77 -3.26 -14.66 8.65
CA GLN A 77 -1.88 -14.91 9.11
C GLN A 77 -1.04 -13.62 9.18
N ARG A 78 -1.65 -12.46 8.92
CA ARG A 78 -1.01 -11.13 8.89
C ARG A 78 -0.01 -10.96 7.74
N ARG A 79 -0.14 -11.75 6.68
CA ARG A 79 0.63 -11.54 5.45
C ARG A 79 -0.01 -10.42 4.64
N ILE A 80 0.82 -9.58 4.04
CA ILE A 80 0.38 -8.47 3.19
C ILE A 80 -0.22 -9.04 1.90
N LEU A 81 -1.46 -8.65 1.60
CA LEU A 81 -2.16 -9.00 0.36
C LEU A 81 -2.15 -7.83 -0.62
N ASP A 82 -2.42 -6.62 -0.11
CA ASP A 82 -2.45 -5.39 -0.89
C ASP A 82 -2.09 -4.21 0.02
N PHE A 83 -1.60 -3.13 -0.57
CA PHE A 83 -1.34 -1.89 0.13
C PHE A 83 -1.45 -0.69 -0.79
N GLU A 84 -1.69 0.45 -0.16
CA GLU A 84 -1.61 1.77 -0.76
C GLU A 84 -0.89 2.70 0.22
N GLY A 85 -0.10 3.65 -0.28
CA GLY A 85 0.47 4.71 0.54
C GLY A 85 1.03 5.85 -0.30
N LEU A 86 1.66 6.82 0.37
CA LEU A 86 2.30 7.98 -0.27
C LEU A 86 3.80 7.95 -0.04
N LEU A 87 4.60 8.16 -1.08
CA LEU A 87 6.06 8.28 -0.94
C LEU A 87 6.43 9.40 0.06
N ALA A 88 7.17 9.06 1.12
CA ALA A 88 7.58 10.01 2.13
C ALA A 88 8.63 11.00 1.62
N ARG A 89 9.41 10.59 0.61
CA ARG A 89 10.50 11.36 0.01
C ARG A 89 10.62 11.07 -1.48
N GLU A 90 11.48 11.84 -2.16
CA GLU A 90 11.83 11.53 -3.55
C GLU A 90 12.40 10.11 -3.61
N THR A 91 11.92 9.33 -4.58
CA THR A 91 12.29 7.92 -4.75
C THR A 91 12.68 7.67 -6.19
N VAL A 92 13.87 7.11 -6.38
CA VAL A 92 14.36 6.68 -7.68
C VAL A 92 14.11 5.18 -7.81
N LEU A 93 13.48 4.78 -8.90
CA LEU A 93 13.23 3.38 -9.23
C LEU A 93 13.45 3.18 -10.73
N GLY A 94 14.49 2.43 -11.08
CA GLY A 94 14.94 2.30 -12.48
C GLY A 94 15.23 3.67 -13.10
N ALA A 95 14.62 3.94 -14.26
CA ALA A 95 14.74 5.22 -14.98
C ALA A 95 13.78 6.32 -14.47
N MET A 96 12.98 6.04 -13.44
CA MET A 96 11.96 6.96 -12.94
C MET A 96 12.41 7.62 -11.63
N THR A 97 12.12 8.91 -11.49
CA THR A 97 12.25 9.66 -10.24
C THR A 97 10.89 10.20 -9.83
N TYR A 98 10.37 9.72 -8.71
CA TYR A 98 9.06 10.07 -8.18
C TYR A 98 9.20 11.11 -7.06
N PRO A 99 8.46 12.22 -7.11
CA PRO A 99 8.47 13.21 -6.03
C PRO A 99 7.78 12.66 -4.77
N PRO A 100 8.06 13.25 -3.58
CA PRO A 100 7.28 12.94 -2.37
C PRO A 100 5.78 13.13 -2.60
N GLY A 101 4.96 12.40 -1.88
CA GLY A 101 3.50 12.42 -2.00
C GLY A 101 2.93 11.61 -3.16
N THR A 102 3.77 11.10 -4.07
CA THR A 102 3.33 10.17 -5.12
C THR A 102 2.63 8.98 -4.49
N ARG A 103 1.41 8.69 -4.95
CA ARG A 103 0.62 7.54 -4.50
C ARG A 103 1.22 6.27 -5.08
N VAL A 104 1.38 5.25 -4.24
CA VAL A 104 1.91 3.94 -4.60
C VAL A 104 0.93 2.90 -4.12
N LEU A 105 0.55 1.97 -4.98
CA LEU A 105 -0.29 0.83 -4.61
C LEU A 105 0.22 -0.44 -5.28
N ALA A 106 -0.05 -1.61 -4.67
CA ALA A 106 0.22 -2.87 -5.35
C ALA A 106 -0.70 -3.01 -6.57
N ALA A 107 -0.14 -3.33 -7.73
CA ALA A 107 -0.91 -3.36 -8.95
C ALA A 107 -1.96 -4.47 -8.89
N ASN A 108 -3.20 -4.11 -9.26
CA ASN A 108 -4.26 -5.10 -9.42
C ASN A 108 -3.86 -6.10 -10.52
N PRO A 109 -3.84 -7.42 -10.25
CA PRO A 109 -3.49 -8.42 -11.27
C PRO A 109 -4.42 -8.42 -12.50
N ARG A 110 -5.60 -7.79 -12.40
CA ARG A 110 -6.54 -7.62 -13.53
C ARG A 110 -6.20 -6.44 -14.42
N LEU A 111 -5.26 -5.58 -14.02
CA LEU A 111 -4.78 -4.47 -14.84
C LEU A 111 -4.03 -5.03 -16.06
N PRO A 112 -4.36 -4.61 -17.30
CA PRO A 112 -3.66 -5.09 -18.49
C PRO A 112 -2.14 -4.85 -18.40
N GLY A 113 -1.36 -5.91 -18.58
CA GLY A 113 0.11 -5.87 -18.52
C GLY A 113 0.71 -6.09 -17.14
N ALA A 114 -0.08 -6.01 -16.06
CA ALA A 114 0.44 -6.19 -14.70
C ALA A 114 0.86 -7.61 -14.41
N GLN A 115 2.04 -7.73 -13.80
CA GLN A 115 2.58 -8.96 -13.24
C GLN A 115 2.42 -8.96 -11.72
N PRO A 116 2.40 -10.15 -11.08
CA PRO A 116 2.39 -10.25 -9.63
C PRO A 116 3.57 -9.51 -9.00
N GLY A 117 3.25 -8.56 -8.12
CA GLY A 117 4.24 -7.77 -7.39
C GLY A 117 4.60 -6.43 -8.04
N ASP A 118 4.06 -6.14 -9.22
CA ASP A 118 4.15 -4.80 -9.82
C ASP A 118 3.47 -3.75 -8.94
N LEU A 119 3.90 -2.51 -9.14
CA LEU A 119 3.45 -1.35 -8.39
C LEU A 119 2.94 -0.29 -9.35
N LEU A 120 1.88 0.40 -8.96
CA LEU A 120 1.36 1.55 -9.68
C LEU A 120 1.76 2.84 -8.97
N PHE A 121 2.46 3.73 -9.67
CA PHE A 121 2.90 5.02 -9.16
C PHE A 121 2.11 6.15 -9.81
N SER A 122 1.41 6.95 -9.01
CA SER A 122 0.56 8.05 -9.48
C SER A 122 0.98 9.37 -8.83
N PRO A 123 1.64 10.27 -9.57
CA PRO A 123 2.05 11.57 -9.03
C PRO A 123 0.85 12.42 -8.57
N SER A 124 1.01 13.12 -7.45
CA SER A 124 -0.02 14.03 -6.94
C SER A 124 -0.19 15.25 -7.82
N ARG A 125 -1.37 15.90 -7.74
CA ARG A 125 -1.67 17.15 -8.44
C ARG A 125 -0.55 18.19 -8.26
N GLY A 126 -0.15 18.82 -9.36
CA GLY A 126 0.91 19.84 -9.38
C GLY A 126 2.33 19.29 -9.26
N ARG A 127 2.51 17.96 -9.32
CA ARG A 127 3.81 17.30 -9.36
C ARG A 127 3.88 16.37 -10.57
N SER A 128 5.10 15.98 -10.93
CA SER A 128 5.35 15.06 -12.04
C SER A 128 6.51 14.12 -11.68
N ALA A 129 6.42 12.88 -12.13
CA ALA A 129 7.54 11.96 -12.06
C ALA A 129 8.44 12.18 -13.27
N ARG A 130 9.75 12.20 -13.06
CA ARG A 130 10.74 12.41 -14.12
C ARG A 130 11.17 11.07 -14.70
N ARG A 131 11.25 10.98 -16.03
CA ARG A 131 11.79 9.81 -16.73
C ARG A 131 13.13 10.19 -17.36
N THR A 132 14.19 9.45 -17.06
CA THR A 132 15.50 9.67 -17.67
C THR A 132 15.42 9.53 -19.19
N GLY A 133 15.73 10.60 -19.91
CA GLY A 133 15.74 10.63 -21.37
C GLY A 133 14.36 10.58 -22.05
N GLY A 134 13.28 10.80 -21.29
CA GLY A 134 11.91 10.78 -21.81
C GLY A 134 11.04 11.90 -21.25
N GLU A 135 9.74 11.83 -21.55
CA GLU A 135 8.76 12.79 -21.05
C GLU A 135 8.42 12.54 -19.57
N ASP A 136 8.19 13.64 -18.84
CA ASP A 136 7.70 13.61 -17.47
C ASP A 136 6.27 13.07 -17.41
N VAL A 137 5.98 12.30 -16.37
CA VAL A 137 4.65 11.75 -16.12
C VAL A 137 3.90 12.69 -15.19
N ALA A 138 2.95 13.43 -15.74
CA ALA A 138 2.13 14.38 -15.00
C ALA A 138 1.12 13.71 -14.05
N ALA A 139 0.56 14.50 -13.14
CA ALA A 139 -0.55 14.09 -12.31
C ALA A 139 -1.76 13.62 -13.14
N GLY A 140 -2.47 12.60 -12.65
CA GLY A 140 -3.60 11.97 -13.36
C GLY A 140 -3.16 10.83 -14.30
N LEU A 141 -1.87 10.72 -14.57
CA LEU A 141 -1.26 9.54 -15.17
C LEU A 141 -0.62 8.67 -14.09
N SER A 142 -0.44 7.40 -14.42
CA SER A 142 0.23 6.43 -13.57
C SER A 142 1.26 5.63 -14.34
N VAL A 143 2.29 5.19 -13.65
CA VAL A 143 3.33 4.30 -14.19
C VAL A 143 3.19 2.96 -13.51
N LEU A 144 2.96 1.91 -14.30
CA LEU A 144 3.07 0.54 -13.81
C LEU A 144 4.54 0.13 -13.88
N GLN A 145 5.09 -0.34 -12.77
CA GLN A 145 6.51 -0.64 -12.69
C GLN A 145 6.75 -1.87 -11.83
N ALA A 146 7.60 -2.76 -12.33
CA ALA A 146 8.07 -3.91 -11.60
C ALA A 146 8.98 -3.47 -10.43
N PRO A 147 9.09 -4.29 -9.36
CA PRO A 147 9.95 -3.97 -8.22
C PRO A 147 11.43 -3.78 -8.55
N ASP A 148 11.91 -4.38 -9.65
CA ASP A 148 13.28 -4.23 -10.14
C ASP A 148 13.54 -2.90 -10.86
N GLY A 149 12.48 -2.10 -11.07
CA GLY A 149 12.53 -0.81 -11.74
C GLY A 149 12.24 -0.84 -13.23
N THR A 150 11.84 -1.98 -13.80
CA THR A 150 11.33 -2.04 -15.17
C THR A 150 9.96 -1.37 -15.25
N ALA A 151 9.85 -0.26 -15.99
CA ALA A 151 8.62 0.53 -16.08
C ALA A 151 7.92 0.38 -17.43
N ASP A 152 6.61 0.17 -17.39
CA ASP A 152 5.74 0.36 -18.56
C ASP A 152 5.56 1.86 -18.86
N GLY A 153 5.03 2.16 -20.05
CA GLY A 153 4.66 3.53 -20.43
C GLY A 153 3.57 4.14 -19.51
N PRO A 154 3.42 5.48 -19.49
CA PRO A 154 2.38 6.13 -18.69
C PRO A 154 0.98 5.71 -19.15
N ARG A 155 0.06 5.54 -18.19
CA ARG A 155 -1.33 5.11 -18.40
C ARG A 155 -2.28 6.06 -17.70
N THR A 156 -3.49 6.22 -18.23
CA THR A 156 -4.60 6.89 -17.53
C THR A 156 -4.98 6.09 -16.29
N GLY A 157 -5.16 6.79 -15.16
CA GLY A 157 -5.31 6.16 -13.84
C GLY A 157 -6.41 5.10 -13.74
N ALA A 158 -6.11 4.05 -12.96
CA ALA A 158 -7.05 3.04 -12.47
C ALA A 158 -7.75 3.52 -11.18
#